data_AF-A0AAJ7L367-F1
#
_entry.id   AF-A0AAJ7L367-F1
#
_cell.length_a   1.000
_cell.length_b   1.000
_cell.length_c   1.000
_cell.angle_alpha   90.00
_cell.angle_beta   90.00
_cell.angle_gamma   90.00
#
_symmetry.space_group_name_H-M   'P 1'
#
loop_
_entity.id
_entity.type
_entity.pdbx_description
1 polymer ?
#
loop_
_entity_poly.entity_id
_entity_poly.type
_entity_poly.pdbx_seq_one_letter_code
_entity_poly.pdbx_strand_id
1 'polypeptide(L)'
;MFIQKEIERQGQYKYLGITLSDKPNYLHEHDLVLKKKAEVALQRMHAQCLWTFDEFEVSKIQWKATAVPTLTYANAVANEFIQGEIGWSSFEAREAQSRIRYFTRISSMEAHRWPRAILSMMAPTDTYTEAVKRLKILRKKYLDGEITVVYTNGGRPLLIGTYNNRRGSTLLALARAGMLPTRKYRSKFQNIHPYCCLCGMEKETIRHVLLECTPHHLNEEELRKKLGLQELLDRGVLRNTKELLERWEKETRPIC
;
A
#
# COMPACT_ATOMS: atom_id res chain seq x y z
N MET A 1 14.39 44.69 9.73
CA MET A 1 13.76 45.25 8.51
C MET A 1 13.62 44.11 7.52
N PHE A 2 12.49 43.39 7.53
CA PHE A 2 12.27 42.26 6.62
C PHE A 2 11.89 42.81 5.25
N ILE A 3 12.72 42.53 4.25
CA ILE A 3 12.46 42.90 2.86
C ILE A 3 11.32 41.99 2.38
N GLN A 4 10.08 42.46 2.46
CA GLN A 4 8.95 41.86 1.75
C GLN A 4 9.22 42.02 0.26
N LYS A 5 9.75 40.98 -0.39
CA LYS A 5 9.67 40.86 -1.84
C LYS A 5 8.20 40.65 -2.19
N GLU A 6 7.64 41.56 -2.99
CA GLU A 6 6.34 41.35 -3.61
C GLU A 6 6.39 40.06 -4.43
N ILE A 7 5.59 39.07 -4.03
CA ILE A 7 5.45 37.82 -4.76
C ILE A 7 4.43 38.08 -5.88
N GLU A 8 4.90 38.14 -7.12
CA GLU A 8 4.02 38.28 -8.29
C GLU A 8 3.01 37.13 -8.33
N ARG A 9 1.72 37.45 -8.45
CA ARG A 9 0.67 36.45 -8.60
C ARG A 9 0.79 35.80 -9.98
N GLN A 10 1.19 34.53 -10.01
CA GLN A 10 1.22 33.73 -11.23
C GLN A 10 -0.04 32.85 -11.30
N GLY A 11 -0.75 32.91 -12.42
CA GLY A 11 -1.97 32.12 -12.64
C GLY A 11 -1.73 30.61 -12.81
N GLN A 12 -0.47 30.21 -13.03
CA GLN A 12 -0.06 28.82 -13.15
C GLN A 12 1.35 28.64 -12.56
N TYR A 13 1.54 27.63 -11.70
CA TYR A 13 2.81 27.33 -11.07
C TYR A 13 3.12 25.84 -11.11
N LYS A 14 4.34 25.48 -11.52
CA LYS A 14 4.78 24.09 -11.58
C LYS A 14 5.56 23.75 -10.32
N TYR A 15 5.01 22.85 -9.51
CA TYR A 15 5.60 22.40 -8.25
C TYR A 15 5.77 20.89 -8.23
N LEU A 16 7.00 20.41 -7.98
CA LEU A 16 7.34 18.98 -7.90
C LEU A 16 6.82 18.14 -9.08
N GLY A 17 6.73 18.74 -10.28
CA GLY A 17 6.26 18.08 -11.50
C GLY A 17 4.75 18.16 -11.74
N ILE A 18 3.99 18.72 -10.81
CA ILE A 18 2.55 18.99 -10.91
C ILE A 18 2.34 20.45 -11.31
N THR A 19 1.42 20.72 -12.22
CA THR A 19 1.12 22.08 -12.68
C THR A 19 -0.17 22.54 -12.02
N LEU A 20 -0.08 23.47 -11.07
CA LEU A 20 -1.22 24.00 -10.34
C LEU A 20 -1.67 25.29 -11.02
N SER A 21 -2.98 25.45 -11.21
CA SER A 21 -3.59 26.66 -11.75
C SER A 21 -4.42 27.39 -10.70
N ASP A 22 -4.55 28.70 -10.83
CA ASP A 22 -5.35 29.57 -9.93
C ASP A 22 -6.87 29.46 -10.19
N LYS A 23 -7.28 28.58 -11.12
CA LYS A 23 -8.68 28.34 -11.47
C LYS A 23 -9.37 27.45 -10.42
N PRO A 24 -10.71 27.50 -10.29
CA PRO A 24 -11.45 26.69 -9.31
C PRO A 24 -11.22 25.19 -9.47
N ASN A 25 -10.90 24.72 -10.69
CA ASN A 25 -10.40 23.36 -10.91
C ASN A 25 -8.87 23.39 -11.12
N TYR A 26 -8.14 23.53 -10.02
CA TYR A 26 -6.71 23.82 -10.00
C TYR A 26 -5.83 22.76 -10.71
N LEU A 27 -6.31 21.51 -10.86
CA LEU A 27 -5.61 20.41 -11.55
C LEU A 27 -5.99 20.23 -13.02
N HIS A 28 -7.01 20.94 -13.51
CA HIS A 28 -7.50 20.73 -14.88
C HIS A 28 -6.41 20.93 -15.94
N GLU A 29 -5.56 21.94 -15.76
CA GLU A 29 -4.45 22.20 -16.66
C GLU A 29 -3.36 21.13 -16.57
N HIS A 30 -3.15 20.53 -15.39
CA HIS A 30 -2.27 19.38 -15.24
C HIS A 30 -2.79 18.16 -16.00
N ASP A 31 -4.09 17.86 -15.88
CA ASP A 31 -4.73 16.74 -16.56
C ASP A 31 -4.65 16.88 -18.08
N LEU A 32 -4.83 18.09 -18.61
CA LEU A 32 -4.65 18.38 -20.03
C LEU A 32 -3.21 18.14 -20.48
N VAL A 33 -2.22 18.56 -19.69
CA VAL A 33 -0.80 18.29 -19.96
C VAL A 33 -0.50 16.79 -19.92
N LEU A 34 -1.08 16.04 -18.98
CA LEU A 34 -0.93 14.59 -18.90
C LEU A 34 -1.58 13.87 -20.09
N LYS A 35 -2.80 14.25 -20.47
CA LYS A 35 -3.49 13.72 -21.66
C LYS A 35 -2.68 13.95 -22.93
N LYS A 36 -2.20 15.17 -23.14
CA LYS A 36 -1.35 15.50 -24.30
C LYS A 36 -0.05 14.70 -24.32
N LYS A 37 0.59 14.50 -23.16
CA LYS A 37 1.79 13.65 -23.05
C LYS A 37 1.49 12.18 -23.34
N ALA A 38 0.36 11.66 -22.85
CA ALA A 38 -0.08 10.30 -23.12
C ALA A 38 -0.38 10.10 -24.61
N GLU A 39 -1.07 11.04 -25.25
CA GLU A 39 -1.31 11.03 -26.70
C GLU A 39 0.00 11.05 -27.49
N VAL A 40 0.95 11.93 -27.15
CA VAL A 40 2.27 11.95 -27.81
C VAL A 40 3.02 10.64 -27.61
N ALA A 41 2.96 10.02 -26.42
CA ALA A 41 3.58 8.72 -26.18
C ALA A 41 2.92 7.60 -27.00
N LEU A 42 1.60 7.61 -27.11
CA LEU A 42 0.81 6.65 -27.87
C LEU A 42 1.03 6.81 -29.38
N GLN A 43 1.12 8.04 -29.88
CA GLN A 43 1.47 8.32 -31.28
C GLN A 43 2.92 7.92 -31.60
N ARG A 44 3.87 8.15 -30.67
CA ARG A 44 5.25 7.63 -30.81
C ARG A 44 5.28 6.11 -30.81
N MET A 45 4.46 5.46 -29.98
CA MET A 45 4.32 4.01 -29.95
C MET A 45 3.78 3.50 -31.28
N HIS A 46 2.70 4.08 -31.81
CA HIS A 46 2.16 3.69 -33.12
C HIS A 46 3.17 3.91 -34.26
N ALA A 47 3.89 5.04 -34.25
CA ALA A 47 4.94 5.31 -35.22
C ALA A 47 6.09 4.28 -35.10
N GLN A 48 6.55 3.94 -33.89
CA GLN A 48 7.59 2.93 -33.71
C GLN A 48 7.11 1.52 -34.08
N CYS A 49 5.89 1.13 -33.70
CA CYS A 49 5.29 -0.16 -34.07
C CYS A 49 5.15 -0.34 -35.59
N LEU A 50 4.93 0.74 -36.34
CA LEU A 50 4.92 0.70 -37.81
C LEU A 50 6.30 0.39 -38.42
N TRP A 51 7.39 0.68 -37.71
CA TRP A 51 8.77 0.51 -38.21
C TRP A 51 9.57 -0.63 -37.53
N THR A 52 9.09 -1.17 -36.40
CA THR A 52 9.77 -2.26 -35.68
C THR A 52 8.91 -3.52 -35.66
N PHE A 53 9.39 -4.59 -36.31
CA PHE A 53 8.76 -5.91 -36.32
C PHE A 53 8.96 -6.75 -35.04
N ASP A 54 9.62 -6.21 -34.00
CA ASP A 54 9.95 -6.98 -32.78
C ASP A 54 8.90 -6.79 -31.68
N GLU A 55 8.15 -7.87 -31.43
CA GLU A 55 7.12 -8.01 -30.37
C GLU A 55 7.64 -7.64 -28.97
N PHE A 56 8.95 -7.83 -28.72
CA PHE A 56 9.56 -7.56 -27.43
C PHE A 56 9.63 -6.05 -27.11
N GLU A 57 10.07 -5.22 -28.05
CA GLU A 57 10.19 -3.77 -27.82
C GLU A 57 8.82 -3.10 -27.75
N VAL A 58 7.84 -3.57 -28.54
CA VAL A 58 6.44 -3.13 -28.46
C VAL A 58 5.85 -3.44 -27.07
N SER A 59 6.02 -4.68 -26.59
CA SER A 59 5.52 -5.12 -25.28
C SER A 59 6.15 -4.35 -24.12
N LYS A 60 7.44 -4.07 -24.19
CA LYS A 60 8.20 -3.32 -23.17
C LYS A 60 7.78 -1.85 -23.09
N ILE A 61 7.54 -1.19 -24.22
CA ILE A 61 7.05 0.19 -24.27
C ILE A 61 5.63 0.27 -23.71
N GLN A 62 4.76 -0.67 -24.10
CA GLN A 62 3.38 -0.74 -23.59
C GLN A 62 3.34 -1.00 -22.08
N TRP A 63 4.18 -1.90 -21.56
CA TRP A 63 4.35 -2.13 -20.11
C TRP A 63 4.77 -0.86 -19.35
N LYS A 64 5.76 -0.13 -19.87
CA LYS A 64 6.22 1.13 -19.26
C LYS A 64 5.18 2.24 -19.32
N ALA A 65 4.33 2.27 -20.34
CA ALA A 65 3.30 3.29 -20.50
C ALA A 65 2.05 3.03 -19.64
N THR A 66 1.72 1.77 -19.36
CA THR A 66 0.45 1.38 -18.72
C THR A 66 0.62 0.82 -17.30
N ALA A 67 1.56 -0.11 -17.11
CA ALA A 67 1.73 -0.82 -15.85
C ALA A 67 2.59 -0.03 -14.87
N VAL A 68 3.68 0.60 -15.32
CA VAL A 68 4.58 1.37 -14.44
C VAL A 68 3.86 2.54 -13.75
N PRO A 69 3.07 3.39 -14.44
CA PRO A 69 2.32 4.47 -13.78
C PRO A 69 1.33 3.93 -12.75
N THR A 70 0.60 2.88 -13.08
CA THR A 70 -0.34 2.19 -12.17
C THR A 70 0.38 1.69 -10.92
N LEU A 71 1.55 1.04 -11.07
CA LEU A 71 2.35 0.53 -9.96
C LEU A 71 2.92 1.67 -9.09
N THR A 72 3.38 2.76 -9.71
CA THR A 72 3.96 3.91 -9.00
C THR A 72 2.92 4.73 -8.25
N TYR A 73 1.74 4.95 -8.84
CA TYR A 73 0.65 5.69 -8.18
C TYR A 73 -0.03 4.84 -7.10
N ALA A 74 -0.18 3.53 -7.35
CA ALA A 74 -0.67 2.59 -6.36
C ALA A 74 0.28 2.46 -5.15
N ASN A 75 1.59 2.66 -5.31
CA ASN A 75 2.52 2.60 -4.18
C ASN A 75 2.27 3.70 -3.13
N ALA A 76 1.89 4.91 -3.54
CA ALA A 76 1.55 5.98 -2.59
C ALA A 76 0.26 5.63 -1.83
N VAL A 77 -0.80 5.25 -2.55
CA VAL A 77 -2.08 4.84 -1.96
C VAL A 77 -1.92 3.60 -1.07
N ALA A 78 -1.11 2.64 -1.48
CA ALA A 78 -0.80 1.45 -0.69
C ALA A 78 -0.01 1.79 0.57
N ASN A 79 0.95 2.73 0.51
CA ASN A 79 1.68 3.17 1.69
C ASN A 79 0.76 3.92 2.67
N GLU A 80 -0.10 4.81 2.20
CA GLU A 80 -1.11 5.50 3.01
C GLU A 80 -2.09 4.51 3.65
N PHE A 81 -2.54 3.50 2.91
CA PHE A 81 -3.37 2.42 3.45
C PHE A 81 -2.62 1.57 4.49
N ILE A 82 -1.38 1.15 4.19
CA ILE A 82 -0.54 0.36 5.10
C ILE A 82 -0.29 1.12 6.41
N GLN A 83 -0.04 2.43 6.34
CA GLN A 83 0.24 3.26 7.51
C GLN A 83 -1.04 3.67 8.26
N GLY A 84 -2.09 4.12 7.56
CA GLY A 84 -3.33 4.64 8.14
C GLY A 84 -4.34 3.57 8.55
N GLU A 85 -4.58 2.56 7.72
CA GLU A 85 -5.64 1.55 7.94
C GLU A 85 -5.10 0.30 8.64
N ILE A 86 -3.89 -0.13 8.25
CA ILE A 86 -3.28 -1.35 8.80
C ILE A 86 -2.39 -1.03 10.01
N GLY A 87 -1.92 0.22 10.16
CA GLY A 87 -1.01 0.62 11.24
C GLY A 87 0.34 -0.10 11.15
N TRP A 88 0.74 -0.52 9.94
CA TRP A 88 1.99 -1.22 9.69
C TRP A 88 3.04 -0.25 9.15
N SER A 89 4.30 -0.51 9.49
CA SER A 89 5.44 0.21 8.90
C SER A 89 5.50 -0.08 7.39
N SER A 90 5.63 0.95 6.55
CA SER A 90 5.86 0.79 5.11
C SER A 90 7.15 0.01 4.84
N PHE A 91 7.32 -0.51 3.61
CA PHE A 91 8.55 -1.19 3.21
C PHE A 91 9.79 -0.31 3.46
N GLU A 92 9.70 0.97 3.09
CA GLU A 92 10.78 1.94 3.31
C GLU A 92 11.09 2.14 4.81
N ALA A 93 10.06 2.14 5.68
CA ALA A 93 10.27 2.23 7.13
C ALA A 93 10.93 0.96 7.71
N ARG A 94 10.59 -0.23 7.20
CA ARG A 94 11.25 -1.50 7.57
C ARG A 94 12.68 -1.56 7.09
N GLU A 95 12.92 -1.13 5.85
CA GLU A 95 14.25 -0.99 5.28
C GLU A 95 15.10 -0.02 6.12
N ALA A 96 14.54 1.13 6.48
CA ALA A 96 15.18 2.11 7.36
C ALA A 96 15.58 1.47 8.68
N GLN A 97 14.65 0.83 9.39
CA GLN A 97 14.92 0.20 10.68
C GLN A 97 16.04 -0.85 10.60
N SER A 98 16.03 -1.68 9.56
CA SER A 98 17.06 -2.71 9.34
C SER A 98 18.43 -2.10 9.08
N ARG A 99 18.52 -1.17 8.11
CA ARG A 99 19.80 -0.51 7.75
C ARG A 99 20.35 0.30 8.91
N ILE A 100 19.50 1.05 9.62
CA ILE A 100 19.89 1.83 10.80
C ILE A 100 20.47 0.90 11.87
N ARG A 101 19.78 -0.19 12.21
CA ARG A 101 20.26 -1.16 13.21
C ARG A 101 21.60 -1.79 12.82
N TYR A 102 21.75 -2.16 11.55
CA TYR A 102 22.99 -2.74 11.03
C TYR A 102 24.17 -1.77 11.14
N PHE A 103 24.01 -0.54 10.66
CA PHE A 103 25.09 0.45 10.69
C PHE A 103 25.37 0.98 12.10
N THR A 104 24.37 1.07 12.97
CA THR A 104 24.57 1.36 14.40
C THR A 104 25.39 0.26 15.07
N ARG A 105 25.11 -1.02 14.76
CA ARG A 105 25.90 -2.16 15.25
C ARG A 105 27.34 -2.11 14.78
N ILE A 106 27.58 -1.83 13.49
CA ILE A 106 28.96 -1.68 12.97
C ILE A 106 29.66 -0.51 13.65
N SER A 107 28.95 0.59 13.87
CA SER A 107 29.52 1.78 14.50
C SER A 107 29.91 1.57 15.97
N SER A 108 29.22 0.67 16.68
CA SER A 108 29.54 0.30 18.06
C SER A 108 30.59 -0.81 18.17
N MET A 109 31.09 -1.36 17.06
CA MET A 109 32.16 -2.36 17.08
C MET A 109 33.52 -1.71 17.34
N GLU A 110 34.45 -2.49 17.87
CA GLU A 110 35.84 -2.10 18.07
C GLU A 110 36.54 -1.76 16.74
N ALA A 111 37.42 -0.74 16.76
CA ALA A 111 38.02 -0.16 15.57
C ALA A 111 38.88 -1.13 14.74
N HIS A 112 39.44 -2.15 15.38
CA HIS A 112 40.27 -3.17 14.72
C HIS A 112 39.45 -4.11 13.82
N ARG A 113 38.11 -4.16 13.98
CA ARG A 113 37.26 -5.04 13.17
C ARG A 113 37.01 -4.42 11.80
N TRP A 114 37.30 -5.21 10.76
CA TRP A 114 37.19 -4.82 9.34
C TRP A 114 35.96 -3.98 8.98
N PRO A 115 34.71 -4.35 9.36
CA PRO A 115 33.53 -3.56 9.01
C PRO A 115 33.55 -2.13 9.59
N ARG A 116 34.07 -1.96 10.80
CA ARG A 116 34.21 -0.65 11.46
C ARG A 116 35.37 0.14 10.87
N ALA A 117 36.50 -0.51 10.62
CA ALA A 117 37.65 0.10 9.97
C ALA A 117 37.28 0.67 8.59
N ILE A 118 36.60 -0.13 7.76
CA ILE A 118 36.10 0.29 6.44
C ILE A 118 35.16 1.50 6.57
N LEU A 119 34.19 1.46 7.50
CA LEU A 119 33.26 2.57 7.71
C LEU A 119 33.96 3.85 8.17
N SER A 120 34.99 3.73 9.02
CA SER A 120 35.81 4.85 9.48
C SER A 120 36.71 5.41 8.38
N MET A 121 37.24 4.56 7.50
CA MET A 121 38.07 4.98 6.36
C MET A 121 37.25 5.68 5.27
N MET A 122 35.98 5.31 5.08
CA MET A 122 35.08 5.96 4.10
C MET A 122 34.75 7.43 4.44
N ALA A 123 34.85 7.82 5.71
CA ALA A 123 34.53 9.17 6.15
C ALA A 123 35.51 10.25 5.65
N PRO A 124 36.85 10.08 5.78
CA PRO A 124 37.82 11.03 5.26
C PRO A 124 38.02 10.95 3.74
N THR A 125 37.74 9.80 3.10
CA THR A 125 37.93 9.63 1.64
C THR A 125 36.73 10.08 0.80
N ASP A 126 35.60 10.46 1.44
CA ASP A 126 34.31 10.79 0.82
C ASP A 126 33.79 9.73 -0.20
N THR A 127 34.28 8.49 -0.09
CA THR A 127 33.88 7.36 -0.93
C THR A 127 32.82 6.53 -0.24
N TYR A 128 31.64 7.11 -0.05
CA TYR A 128 30.51 6.40 0.56
C TYR A 128 29.87 5.40 -0.40
N THR A 129 29.59 4.20 0.12
CA THR A 129 28.74 3.23 -0.60
C THR A 129 27.31 3.73 -0.73
N GLU A 130 26.59 3.25 -1.75
CA GLU A 130 25.16 3.54 -1.93
C GLU A 130 24.33 3.16 -0.69
N ALA A 131 24.77 2.14 0.06
CA ALA A 131 24.14 1.77 1.33
C ALA A 131 24.26 2.88 2.40
N VAL A 132 25.42 3.55 2.50
CA VAL A 132 25.66 4.65 3.44
C VAL A 132 24.99 5.95 2.98
N LYS A 133 24.99 6.24 1.67
CA LYS A 133 24.23 7.37 1.11
C LYS A 133 22.73 7.24 1.39
N ARG A 134 22.17 6.05 1.12
CA ARG A 134 20.77 5.74 1.43
C ARG A 134 20.48 5.79 2.93
N LEU A 135 21.41 5.36 3.78
CA LEU A 135 21.28 5.47 5.24
C LEU A 135 21.14 6.93 5.71
N LYS A 136 21.94 7.86 5.16
CA LYS A 136 21.84 9.29 5.51
C LYS A 136 20.45 9.85 5.20
N ILE A 137 19.89 9.50 4.03
CA ILE A 137 18.53 9.87 3.63
C ILE A 137 17.49 9.27 4.58
N LEU A 138 17.61 7.97 4.89
CA LEU A 138 16.67 7.27 5.78
C LEU A 138 16.75 7.78 7.23
N ARG A 139 17.94 8.11 7.75
CA ARG A 139 18.10 8.72 9.08
C ARG A 139 17.39 10.08 9.15
N LYS A 140 17.59 10.95 8.15
CA LYS A 140 16.91 12.25 8.10
C LYS A 140 15.38 12.11 8.04
N LYS A 141 14.88 11.08 7.36
CA LYS A 141 13.43 10.86 7.21
C LYS A 141 12.77 10.22 8.44
N TYR A 142 13.48 9.37 9.18
CA TYR A 142 12.89 8.47 10.19
C TYR A 142 13.48 8.60 11.61
N LEU A 143 14.59 9.31 11.80
CA LEU A 143 15.15 9.58 13.13
C LEU A 143 14.83 11.00 13.65
N ASP A 144 14.40 11.93 12.79
CA ASP A 144 13.93 13.25 13.20
C ASP A 144 12.50 13.21 13.82
N GLY A 145 11.85 12.03 13.80
CA GLY A 145 10.63 11.73 14.56
C GLY A 145 10.75 10.36 15.21
N GLU A 146 10.59 10.29 16.53
CA GLU A 146 10.72 9.04 17.31
C GLU A 146 9.86 7.91 16.74
N ILE A 147 10.50 6.85 16.25
CA ILE A 147 9.81 5.58 16.01
C ILE A 147 9.67 4.86 17.35
N THR A 148 8.59 5.14 18.08
CA THR A 148 8.23 4.38 19.29
C THR A 148 7.72 2.99 18.91
N VAL A 149 8.54 1.97 19.12
CA VAL A 149 8.11 0.56 19.04
C VAL A 149 7.42 0.22 20.36
N VAL A 150 6.11 0.03 20.35
CA VAL A 150 5.36 -0.43 21.53
C VAL A 150 5.54 -1.94 21.66
N TYR A 151 5.78 -2.45 22.87
CA TYR A 151 5.99 -3.87 23.15
C TYR A 151 4.89 -4.40 24.09
N THR A 152 4.58 -5.69 23.98
CA THR A 152 3.77 -6.43 24.95
C THR A 152 4.58 -6.71 26.22
N ASN A 153 3.91 -6.95 27.35
CA ASN A 153 4.55 -7.29 28.64
C ASN A 153 5.48 -8.52 28.56
N GLY A 154 5.41 -9.33 27.49
CA GLY A 154 6.30 -10.45 27.21
C GLY A 154 7.39 -10.17 26.15
N GLY A 155 7.71 -8.91 25.88
CA GLY A 155 8.85 -8.52 25.02
C GLY A 155 8.64 -8.64 23.50
N ARG A 156 7.41 -8.91 23.04
CA ARG A 156 7.08 -8.93 21.60
C ARG A 156 6.57 -7.57 21.13
N PRO A 157 7.00 -7.04 19.97
CA PRO A 157 6.48 -5.78 19.44
C PRO A 157 4.96 -5.89 19.26
N LEU A 158 4.24 -4.95 19.86
CA LEU A 158 2.79 -4.82 19.81
C LEU A 158 2.43 -4.29 18.42
N LEU A 159 1.96 -5.17 17.54
CA LEU A 159 1.28 -4.75 16.32
C LEU A 159 0.00 -4.03 16.76
N ILE A 160 0.07 -2.70 16.87
CA ILE A 160 -1.08 -1.82 17.18
C ILE A 160 -2.14 -1.83 16.05
N GLY A 161 -1.93 -2.62 15.00
CA GLY A 161 -2.84 -2.74 13.86
C GLY A 161 -4.06 -3.60 14.14
N THR A 162 -5.17 -3.22 13.49
CA THR A 162 -6.39 -4.03 13.32
C THR A 162 -6.11 -5.37 12.65
N TYR A 163 -4.96 -5.55 11.98
CA TYR A 163 -4.56 -6.76 11.28
C TYR A 163 -3.32 -7.42 11.91
N ASN A 164 -3.35 -8.75 11.98
CA ASN A 164 -2.24 -9.61 12.42
C ASN A 164 -1.86 -10.59 11.29
N ASN A 165 -0.77 -11.34 11.43
CA ASN A 165 -0.31 -12.27 10.38
C ASN A 165 -1.06 -13.62 10.35
N ARG A 166 -2.36 -13.63 10.71
CA ARG A 166 -3.23 -14.81 10.63
C ARG A 166 -4.14 -14.74 9.41
N ARG A 167 -4.66 -15.91 8.99
CA ARG A 167 -5.52 -16.05 7.82
C ARG A 167 -6.77 -15.17 7.90
N GLY A 168 -7.37 -15.05 9.08
CA GLY A 168 -8.56 -14.24 9.32
C GLY A 168 -8.34 -12.75 9.09
N SER A 169 -7.12 -12.24 9.33
CA SER A 169 -6.79 -10.86 8.97
C SER A 169 -6.71 -10.65 7.47
N THR A 170 -6.19 -11.63 6.71
CA THR A 170 -6.23 -11.60 5.24
C THR A 170 -7.67 -11.61 4.72
N LEU A 171 -8.51 -12.48 5.28
CA LEU A 171 -9.92 -12.58 4.89
C LEU A 171 -10.70 -11.31 5.25
N LEU A 172 -10.45 -10.72 6.42
CA LEU A 172 -11.04 -9.44 6.81
C LEU A 172 -10.64 -8.31 5.86
N ALA A 173 -9.37 -8.25 5.45
CA ALA A 173 -8.91 -7.24 4.50
C ALA A 173 -9.58 -7.42 3.12
N LEU A 174 -9.71 -8.66 2.65
CA LEU A 174 -10.43 -8.98 1.41
C LEU A 174 -11.92 -8.63 1.51
N ALA A 175 -12.55 -8.85 2.67
CA ALA A 175 -13.93 -8.46 2.91
C ALA A 175 -14.11 -6.94 2.88
N ARG A 176 -13.21 -6.17 3.51
CA ARG A 176 -13.23 -4.69 3.43
C ARG A 176 -13.05 -4.17 2.00
N ALA A 177 -12.19 -4.82 1.22
CA ALA A 177 -11.95 -4.48 -0.18
C ALA A 177 -13.07 -4.91 -1.13
N GLY A 178 -14.10 -5.63 -0.67
CA GLY A 178 -15.14 -6.17 -1.55
C GLY A 178 -14.67 -7.36 -2.41
N MET A 179 -13.51 -7.94 -2.08
CA MET A 179 -12.82 -8.99 -2.85
C MET A 179 -12.76 -10.34 -2.12
N LEU A 180 -13.60 -10.54 -1.10
CA LEU A 180 -13.69 -11.84 -0.44
C LEU A 180 -14.06 -12.91 -1.48
N PRO A 181 -13.37 -14.06 -1.52
CA PRO A 181 -13.53 -15.10 -2.56
C PRO A 181 -14.82 -15.91 -2.39
N THR A 182 -15.94 -15.22 -2.20
CA THR A 182 -17.29 -15.76 -2.16
C THR A 182 -17.67 -16.38 -3.49
N ARG A 183 -18.62 -17.32 -3.50
CA ARG A 183 -19.12 -17.93 -4.75
C ARG A 183 -19.72 -16.91 -5.71
N LYS A 184 -20.42 -15.87 -5.24
CA LYS A 184 -20.85 -14.76 -6.12
C LYS A 184 -19.66 -14.09 -6.79
N TYR A 185 -18.57 -13.86 -6.07
CA TYR A 185 -17.35 -13.29 -6.65
C TYR A 185 -16.68 -14.26 -7.63
N ARG A 186 -16.49 -15.53 -7.25
CA ARG A 186 -15.86 -16.57 -8.09
C ARG A 186 -16.66 -16.91 -9.34
N SER A 187 -17.99 -16.83 -9.30
CA SER A 187 -18.87 -17.10 -10.45
C SER A 187 -18.64 -16.14 -11.64
N LYS A 188 -17.98 -15.00 -11.41
CA LYS A 188 -17.57 -14.09 -12.49
C LYS A 188 -16.43 -14.63 -13.34
N PHE A 189 -15.61 -15.53 -12.79
CA PHE A 189 -14.39 -16.03 -13.40
C PHE A 189 -14.40 -17.55 -13.63
N GLN A 190 -15.31 -18.26 -12.96
CA GLN A 190 -15.44 -19.71 -13.00
C GLN A 190 -16.91 -20.07 -13.25
N ASN A 191 -17.17 -21.14 -14.00
CA ASN A 191 -18.52 -21.61 -14.30
C ASN A 191 -19.13 -22.35 -13.09
N ILE A 192 -19.45 -21.60 -12.04
CA ILE A 192 -19.88 -22.09 -10.73
C ILE A 192 -21.15 -21.35 -10.32
N HIS A 193 -22.13 -22.07 -9.75
CA HIS A 193 -23.36 -21.44 -9.29
C HIS A 193 -23.13 -20.50 -8.08
N PRO A 194 -23.64 -19.25 -8.08
CA PRO A 194 -23.41 -18.25 -7.03
C PRO A 194 -24.07 -18.51 -5.67
N TYR A 195 -24.78 -19.63 -5.47
CA TYR A 195 -25.45 -19.95 -4.20
C TYR A 195 -24.45 -20.41 -3.15
N CYS A 196 -24.73 -20.11 -1.88
CA CYS A 196 -23.88 -20.51 -0.76
C CYS A 196 -23.91 -22.03 -0.57
N CYS A 197 -22.74 -22.64 -0.35
CA CYS A 197 -22.63 -24.08 -0.09
C CYS A 197 -23.19 -24.49 1.28
N LEU A 198 -23.30 -23.55 2.24
CA LEU A 198 -23.76 -23.85 3.59
C LEU A 198 -25.29 -23.86 3.68
N CYS A 199 -25.95 -22.82 3.15
CA CYS A 199 -27.41 -22.73 3.22
C CYS A 199 -28.14 -23.17 1.94
N GLY A 200 -27.51 -23.08 0.76
CA GLY A 200 -28.15 -23.36 -0.53
C GLY A 200 -29.26 -22.40 -0.97
N MET A 201 -29.76 -21.52 -0.09
CA MET A 201 -30.96 -20.71 -0.31
C MET A 201 -30.66 -19.34 -0.94
N GLU A 202 -29.52 -18.73 -0.61
CA GLU A 202 -29.16 -17.39 -1.06
C GLU A 202 -27.79 -17.33 -1.75
N LYS A 203 -27.57 -16.24 -2.51
CA LYS A 203 -26.28 -15.98 -3.17
C LYS A 203 -25.22 -15.67 -2.12
N GLU A 204 -24.08 -16.35 -2.20
CA GLU A 204 -22.97 -16.16 -1.26
C GLU A 204 -22.31 -14.79 -1.48
N THR A 205 -22.71 -13.81 -0.67
CA THR A 205 -22.16 -12.45 -0.65
C THR A 205 -21.35 -12.24 0.63
N ILE A 206 -20.54 -11.18 0.67
CA ILE A 206 -19.80 -10.79 1.90
C ILE A 206 -20.76 -10.62 3.07
N ARG A 207 -21.90 -9.98 2.84
CA ARG A 207 -22.98 -9.82 3.82
C ARG A 207 -23.50 -11.17 4.30
N HIS A 208 -23.82 -12.07 3.37
CA HIS A 208 -24.34 -13.40 3.70
C HIS A 208 -23.34 -14.22 4.53
N VAL A 209 -22.04 -14.14 4.22
CA VAL A 209 -20.98 -14.82 4.98
C VAL A 209 -20.81 -14.21 6.37
N LEU A 210 -20.68 -12.89 6.48
CA LEU A 210 -20.47 -12.21 7.76
C LEU A 210 -21.66 -12.31 8.71
N LEU A 211 -22.86 -12.52 8.18
CA LEU A 211 -24.10 -12.71 8.96
C LEU A 211 -24.49 -14.19 9.09
N GLU A 212 -23.57 -15.14 8.83
CA GLU A 212 -23.79 -16.58 9.06
C GLU A 212 -25.06 -17.14 8.40
N CYS A 213 -25.36 -16.72 7.17
CA CYS A 213 -26.54 -17.16 6.43
C CYS A 213 -27.89 -16.82 7.09
N THR A 214 -27.94 -15.90 8.06
CA THR A 214 -29.19 -15.47 8.68
C THR A 214 -30.04 -14.60 7.74
N PRO A 215 -31.35 -14.86 7.61
CA PRO A 215 -32.26 -14.07 6.80
C PRO A 215 -32.57 -12.76 7.53
N HIS A 216 -31.68 -11.78 7.41
CA HIS A 216 -31.89 -10.46 8.01
C HIS A 216 -32.02 -9.37 6.95
N HIS A 217 -33.25 -8.86 6.84
CA HIS A 217 -33.55 -7.58 6.24
C HIS A 217 -32.73 -6.48 6.95
N LEU A 218 -31.91 -5.79 6.18
CA LEU A 218 -31.41 -4.42 6.44
C LEU A 218 -30.56 -4.09 7.70
N ASN A 219 -29.71 -4.99 8.21
CA ASN A 219 -28.74 -4.59 9.25
C ASN A 219 -27.38 -4.11 8.68
N GLU A 220 -27.40 -3.02 7.91
CA GLU A 220 -26.20 -2.40 7.31
C GLU A 220 -25.22 -1.91 8.39
N GLU A 221 -25.75 -1.47 9.53
CA GLU A 221 -24.98 -1.02 10.68
C GLU A 221 -24.18 -2.17 11.32
N GLU A 222 -24.79 -3.37 11.39
CA GLU A 222 -24.13 -4.58 11.89
C GLU A 222 -23.03 -5.05 10.93
N LEU A 223 -23.25 -4.94 9.62
CA LEU A 223 -22.23 -5.21 8.60
C LEU A 223 -21.02 -4.28 8.76
N ARG A 224 -21.26 -2.97 8.93
CA ARG A 224 -20.21 -1.97 9.18
C ARG A 224 -19.47 -2.24 10.48
N LYS A 225 -20.18 -2.65 11.54
CA LYS A 225 -19.61 -3.03 12.84
C LYS A 225 -18.70 -4.25 12.72
N LYS A 226 -19.13 -5.32 12.03
CA LYS A 226 -18.30 -6.52 11.80
C LYS A 226 -17.08 -6.24 10.91
N LEU A 227 -17.21 -5.37 9.93
CA LEU A 227 -16.07 -4.91 9.13
C LEU A 227 -15.15 -3.95 9.90
N GLY A 228 -15.61 -3.37 11.01
CA GLY A 228 -14.88 -2.36 11.79
C GLY A 228 -14.73 -1.04 11.03
N LEU A 229 -15.78 -0.60 10.34
CA LEU A 229 -15.89 0.69 9.63
C LEU A 229 -16.58 1.76 10.49
N GLN A 230 -16.49 1.63 11.82
CA GLN A 230 -17.03 2.59 12.81
C GLN A 230 -15.90 3.48 13.35
N GLU A 231 -16.24 4.68 13.83
CA GLU A 231 -15.28 5.62 14.41
C GLU A 231 -14.53 5.03 15.61
N LEU A 232 -15.22 4.22 16.43
CA LEU A 232 -14.63 3.48 17.54
C LEU A 232 -14.48 1.99 17.18
N LEU A 233 -13.22 1.56 17.05
CA LEU A 233 -12.88 0.18 16.73
C LEU A 233 -13.09 -0.75 17.93
N ASP A 234 -14.15 -1.56 17.89
CA ASP A 234 -14.32 -2.68 18.82
C ASP A 234 -13.41 -3.87 18.41
N ARG A 235 -12.31 -4.03 19.16
CA ARG A 235 -11.32 -5.10 18.93
C ARG A 235 -11.88 -6.50 19.19
N GLY A 236 -12.91 -6.63 20.04
CA GLY A 236 -13.57 -7.91 20.33
C GLY A 236 -14.36 -8.39 19.12
N VAL A 237 -15.18 -7.50 18.55
CA VAL A 237 -15.98 -7.80 17.35
C VAL A 237 -15.09 -8.13 16.15
N LEU A 238 -14.00 -7.40 15.95
CA LEU A 238 -13.04 -7.70 14.87
C LEU A 238 -12.37 -9.06 15.06
N ARG A 239 -12.06 -9.45 16.29
CA ARG A 239 -11.50 -10.78 16.57
C ARG A 239 -12.51 -11.87 16.18
N ASN A 240 -13.75 -11.75 16.64
CA ASN A 240 -14.82 -12.71 16.33
C ASN A 240 -15.06 -12.79 14.82
N THR A 241 -15.02 -11.66 14.12
CA THR A 241 -15.22 -11.61 12.67
C THR A 241 -14.10 -12.34 11.92
N LYS A 242 -12.85 -12.20 12.36
CA LYS A 242 -11.73 -12.94 11.77
C LYS A 242 -11.85 -14.44 11.99
N GLU A 243 -12.26 -14.86 13.18
CA GLU A 243 -12.46 -16.28 13.52
C GLU A 243 -13.62 -16.88 12.71
N LEU A 244 -14.71 -16.14 12.55
CA LEU A 244 -15.83 -16.50 11.67
C LEU A 244 -15.37 -16.70 10.22
N LEU A 245 -14.60 -15.77 9.67
CA LEU A 245 -14.10 -15.87 8.30
C LEU A 245 -13.15 -17.06 8.11
N GLU A 246 -12.27 -17.34 9.09
CA GLU A 246 -11.42 -18.53 9.06
C GLU A 246 -12.23 -19.84 9.10
N ARG A 247 -13.28 -19.88 9.93
CA ARG A 247 -14.20 -21.03 10.01
C ARG A 247 -14.94 -21.23 8.69
N TRP A 248 -15.52 -20.16 8.14
CA TRP A 248 -16.20 -20.19 6.85
C TRP A 248 -15.28 -20.71 5.73
N GLU A 249 -14.04 -20.24 5.65
CA GLU A 249 -13.11 -20.71 4.62
C GLU A 249 -12.78 -22.20 4.79
N LYS A 250 -12.64 -22.68 6.03
CA LYS A 250 -12.39 -24.10 6.31
C LYS A 250 -13.58 -25.00 5.98
N GLU A 251 -14.80 -24.54 6.24
CA GLU A 251 -16.03 -25.29 5.98
C GLU A 251 -16.42 -25.29 4.50
N THR A 252 -16.07 -24.24 3.76
CA THR A 252 -16.41 -24.15 2.33
C THR A 252 -15.39 -24.82 1.41
N ARG A 253 -14.09 -24.81 1.73
CA ARG A 253 -13.03 -25.47 0.92
C ARG A 253 -13.19 -26.97 0.59
N PRO A 254 -13.82 -27.81 1.43
CA PRO A 254 -14.04 -29.22 1.09
C PRO A 254 -15.34 -29.44 0.31
N ILE A 255 -16.30 -28.52 0.40
CA ILE A 255 -17.63 -28.63 -0.20
C ILE A 255 -17.66 -27.92 -1.58
N CYS A 256 -16.78 -26.95 -1.77
CA CYS A 256 -16.62 -26.06 -2.91
C CYS A 256 -15.12 -25.82 -3.20
#